data_AF-A0A530ZNS7-F1
#
_entry.id   AF-A0A530ZNS7-F1
#
_cell.length_a   1.000
_cell.length_b   1.000
_cell.length_c   1.000
_cell.angle_alpha   90.00
_cell.angle_beta   90.00
_cell.angle_gamma   90.00
#
_symmetry.space_group_name_H-M   'P 1'
#
loop_
_entity.id
_entity.type
_entity.pdbx_description
1 polymer ?
#
loop_
_entity_poly.entity_id
_entity_poly.type
_entity_poly.pdbx_seq_one_letter_code
_entity_poly.pdbx_strand_id
1 'polypeptide(L)' 'MLEKFERYPLTFGPTHIEKLERLGAHLGGKVDLYVKREDCNSGLAFGGNKLRKLEYIVP' A
#
# COMPACT_ATOMS: atom_id res chain seq x y z
N MET A 1 -3.30 -17.78 9.34
CA MET A 1 -2.04 -17.66 10.11
C MET A 1 -1.44 -16.28 9.85
N LEU A 2 -1.97 -15.29 10.56
CA LEU A 2 -1.46 -13.93 10.81
C LEU A 2 -2.34 -13.31 11.92
N GLU A 3 -3.60 -13.76 12.01
CA GLU A 3 -4.65 -13.43 12.97
C GLU A 3 -4.28 -13.76 14.43
N LYS A 4 -3.24 -14.58 14.66
CA LYS A 4 -2.72 -14.89 16.01
C LYS A 4 -1.87 -13.77 16.61
N PHE A 5 -1.49 -12.78 15.81
CA PHE A 5 -0.74 -11.60 16.24
C PHE A 5 -1.69 -10.41 16.28
N GLU A 6 -1.64 -9.64 17.36
CA GLU A 6 -2.45 -8.43 17.48
C GLU A 6 -2.05 -7.42 16.40
N ARG A 7 -3.04 -6.64 15.94
CA ARG A 7 -2.85 -5.61 14.93
C ARG A 7 -3.52 -4.31 15.36
N TYR A 8 -2.72 -3.29 15.63
CA TYR A 8 -3.23 -1.95 15.93
C TYR A 8 -3.55 -1.20 14.62
N PRO A 9 -4.77 -0.64 14.45
CA PRO A 9 -5.16 0.03 13.21
C PRO A 9 -4.46 1.39 13.07
N LEU A 10 -3.48 1.48 12.17
CA LEU A 10 -2.78 2.74 11.81
C LEU A 10 -3.07 3.17 10.37
N THR A 11 -3.75 2.34 9.59
CA THR A 11 -4.08 2.57 8.17
C THR A 11 -5.59 2.67 7.95
N PHE A 12 -6.00 3.29 6.84
CA PHE A 12 -7.42 3.35 6.45
C PHE A 12 -8.00 1.98 6.06
N GLY A 13 -7.15 0.98 5.77
CA GLY A 13 -7.55 -0.35 5.32
C GLY A 13 -6.70 -0.87 4.14
N PRO A 14 -7.26 -1.73 3.27
CA PRO A 14 -6.60 -2.16 2.05
C PRO A 14 -6.28 -0.96 1.13
N THR A 15 -5.04 -0.90 0.64
CA THR A 15 -4.58 0.20 -0.21
C THR A 15 -5.01 0.02 -1.66
N HIS A 16 -5.37 1.13 -2.30
CA HIS A 16 -5.82 1.19 -3.69
C HIS A 16 -4.76 0.65 -4.66
N ILE A 17 -5.20 0.04 -5.76
CA ILE A 17 -4.34 -0.43 -6.85
C ILE A 17 -4.74 0.32 -8.11
N GLU A 18 -3.77 0.98 -8.75
CA GLU A 18 -3.99 1.82 -9.93
C GLU A 18 -3.25 1.24 -11.13
N LYS A 19 -3.91 1.20 -12.28
CA LYS A 19 -3.28 0.87 -13.56
C LYS A 19 -2.57 2.10 -14.11
N LEU A 20 -1.29 1.96 -14.44
CA LEU A 20 -0.47 3.04 -14.98
C LEU A 20 -0.49 3.03 -16.51
N GLU A 21 -1.68 3.20 -17.10
CA GLU A 21 -1.90 3.04 -18.55
C GLU A 21 -0.96 3.92 -19.40
N ARG A 22 -0.84 5.20 -19.04
CA ARG A 22 0.03 6.16 -19.76
C ARG A 22 1.51 5.77 -19.70
N LEU A 23 1.98 5.32 -18.53
CA LEU A 23 3.37 4.90 -18.35
C LEU A 23 3.65 3.59 -19.09
N GLY A 24 2.73 2.62 -18.99
CA GLY A 24 2.82 1.36 -19.71
C GLY A 24 2.90 1.57 -21.23
N ALA A 25 2.04 2.44 -21.78
CA ALA A 25 2.07 2.82 -23.19
C ALA A 25 3.40 3.50 -23.57
N HIS A 26 3.87 4.44 -22.75
CA HIS A 26 5.15 5.12 -22.98
C HIS A 26 6.36 4.15 -23.00
N LEU A 27 6.32 3.08 -22.21
CA LEU A 27 7.38 2.06 -22.13
C LEU A 27 7.23 0.92 -23.16
N GLY A 28 6.34 1.07 -24.14
CA GLY A 28 6.18 0.14 -25.26
C GLY A 28 5.08 -0.92 -25.10
N GLY A 29 4.26 -0.85 -24.04
CA GLY A 29 3.00 -1.58 -23.94
C GLY A 29 3.10 -3.11 -23.90
N LYS A 30 4.28 -3.68 -23.64
CA LYS A 30 4.49 -5.14 -23.59
C LYS A 30 4.01 -5.79 -22.29
N VAL A 31 3.84 -4.99 -21.23
CA VAL A 31 3.37 -5.43 -19.91
C VAL A 31 2.41 -4.39 -19.35
N ASP A 32 1.43 -4.86 -18.57
CA ASP A 32 0.57 -3.96 -17.79
C ASP A 32 1.28 -3.56 -16.50
N LEU A 33 1.40 -2.25 -16.26
CA LEU A 33 1.97 -1.70 -15.05
C LEU A 33 0.88 -1.30 -14.05
N TYR A 34 1.07 -1.69 -12.80
CA TYR A 34 0.19 -1.32 -11.69
C TYR A 34 1.01 -0.80 -10.52
N VAL A 35 0.39 0.05 -9.71
CA VAL A 35 0.96 0.51 -8.43
C VAL A 35 -0.04 0.25 -7.31
N LYS A 36 0.45 -0.25 -6.17
CA LYS A 36 -0.32 -0.38 -4.93
C LYS A 36 0.06 0.76 -3.98
N ARG A 37 -0.91 1.62 -3.65
CA ARG A 37 -0.70 2.94 -3.04
C ARG A 37 -0.45 2.90 -1.53
N GLU A 38 0.63 2.24 -1.10
CA GLU A 38 1.05 2.27 0.31
C GLU A 38 1.45 3.66 0.78
N ASP A 39 1.85 4.54 -0.13
CA ASP A 39 2.11 5.97 0.09
C ASP A 39 0.86 6.77 0.49
N CYS A 40 -0.34 6.21 0.37
CA CYS A 40 -1.61 6.86 0.73
C CYS A 40 -2.39 6.07 1.80
N ASN A 41 -1.70 5.24 2.60
CA ASN A 41 -2.37 4.28 3.48
C ASN A 41 -2.90 4.86 4.81
N SER A 42 -2.54 6.09 5.17
CA SER A 42 -2.88 6.70 6.47
C SER A 42 -2.81 8.23 6.43
N GLY A 43 -3.50 8.89 7.37
CA GLY A 43 -3.40 10.32 7.62
C GLY A 43 -2.21 10.72 8.53
N LEU A 44 -1.47 9.74 9.07
CA LEU A 44 -0.34 9.98 9.96
C LEU A 44 0.91 10.34 9.16
N ALA A 45 1.26 11.62 9.09
CA ALA A 45 2.50 12.12 8.46
C ALA A 45 2.78 11.51 7.08
N PHE A 46 1.75 11.49 6.21
CA PHE A 46 1.75 10.92 4.85
C PHE A 46 1.79 9.39 4.73
N GLY A 47 1.74 8.63 5.82
CA GLY A 47 1.57 7.19 5.72
C GLY A 47 2.84 6.43 5.30
N GLY A 48 2.66 5.39 4.50
CA GLY A 48 3.75 4.63 3.90
C GLY A 48 3.92 3.22 4.45
N ASN A 49 4.79 2.44 3.80
CA ASN A 49 5.01 1.03 4.14
C ASN A 49 5.48 0.79 5.58
N LYS A 50 6.07 1.79 6.24
CA LYS A 50 6.53 1.69 7.62
C LYS A 50 5.37 1.61 8.60
N LEU A 51 4.26 2.30 8.33
CA LEU A 51 3.06 2.22 9.17
C LEU A 51 2.42 0.84 9.11
N ARG A 52 2.39 0.18 7.95
CA ARG A 52 1.91 -1.22 7.85
C ARG A 52 2.75 -2.19 8.70
N LYS A 53 4.06 -1.94 8.85
CA LYS A 53 4.91 -2.72 9.77
C LYS A 53 4.57 -2.45 11.22
N LEU A 54 4.37 -1.17 11.56
CA LEU A 54 4.08 -0.74 12.93
C LEU A 54 2.73 -1.27 13.44
N GLU A 55 1.76 -1.57 12.58
CA GLU A 55 0.49 -2.19 13.00
C GLU A 55 0.69 -3.49 13.79
N TYR A 56 1.81 -4.21 13.62
CA TYR A 56 2.13 -5.46 14.33
C TYR A 56 3.20 -5.30 15.44
N ILE A 57 3.64 -4.07 15.72
CA ILE A 57 4.67 -3.76 16.73
C ILE A 57 4.08 -2.89 17.87
N VAL A 58 3.07 -2.08 17.56
CA VAL A 58 2.41 -1.19 18.52
C VAL A 58 1.62 -1.92 19.61
N PRO A 59 0.84 -2.98 19.32
CA PRO A 59 0.24 -3.80 20.38
C PRO A 59 1.31 -4.35 21.33
#